data_AF-A0A2S3QGZ8-F1
#
_entry.id   AF-A0A2S3QGZ8-F1
#
_cell.length_a   1.000
_cell.length_b   1.000
_cell.length_c   1.000
_cell.angle_alpha   90.00
_cell.angle_beta   90.00
_cell.angle_gamma   90.00
#
_symmetry.space_group_name_H-M   'P 1'
#
loop_
_entity.id
_entity.type
_entity.pdbx_description
1 polymer ?
#
loop_
_entity_poly.entity_id
_entity_poly.type
_entity_poly.pdbx_seq_one_letter_code
_entity_poly.pdbx_strand_id
1 'polypeptide(L)' 'MALANPVRVRAESVDANEFLEWADQESVYSVPKTVLTTKDPARSVSFEGAVSEEYMIRQIKLLLDDTGQVDLGS' A
#
# COMPACT_ATOMS: atom_id res chain seq x y z
N MET A 1 2.99 23.15 -8.35
CA MET A 1 4.39 22.68 -8.19
C MET A 1 4.34 21.22 -7.83
N ALA A 2 4.75 20.33 -8.73
CA ALA A 2 4.86 18.92 -8.41
C ALA A 2 6.16 18.73 -7.62
N LEU A 3 6.06 18.43 -6.32
CA LEU A 3 7.18 17.87 -5.57
C LEU A 3 7.57 16.58 -6.31
N ALA A 4 8.80 16.52 -6.83
CA ALA A 4 9.33 15.33 -7.45
C ALA A 4 9.22 14.19 -6.44
N ASN A 5 8.28 13.27 -6.66
CA ASN A 5 8.12 12.07 -5.86
C ASN A 5 9.00 10.98 -6.48
N PRO A 6 10.24 10.77 -6.01
CA PRO A 6 11.13 9.76 -6.59
C PRO A 6 10.56 8.33 -6.48
N VAL A 7 9.61 8.11 -5.56
CA VAL A 7 9.03 6.79 -5.26
C VAL A 7 7.80 6.46 -6.12
N ARG A 8 7.23 7.44 -6.85
CA ARG A 8 5.99 7.27 -7.67
C ARG A 8 4.90 6.46 -6.94
N VAL A 9 4.57 6.83 -5.70
CA VAL A 9 3.39 6.28 -5.01
C VAL A 9 2.14 6.71 -5.79
N ARG A 10 1.27 5.76 -6.10
CA ARG A 10 -0.06 5.98 -6.68
C ARG A 10 -1.10 5.50 -5.68
N ALA A 11 -2.18 6.24 -5.55
CA ALA A 11 -3.30 5.89 -4.70
C ALA A 11 -4.58 6.02 -5.51
N GLU A 12 -5.45 5.03 -5.39
CA GLU A 12 -6.76 4.97 -6.03
C GLU A 12 -7.77 4.58 -4.97
N SER A 13 -8.96 5.20 -5.01
CA SER A 13 -10.08 4.86 -4.13
C SER A 13 -11.14 4.18 -4.98
N VAL A 14 -11.65 3.05 -4.49
CA VAL A 14 -12.61 2.22 -5.22
C VAL A 14 -13.81 1.92 -4.35
N ASP A 15 -15.01 1.96 -4.92
CA ASP A 15 -16.23 1.54 -4.24
C ASP A 15 -16.36 0.02 -4.26
N ALA A 16 -16.32 -0.60 -3.08
CA ALA A 16 -16.42 -2.05 -2.94
C ALA A 16 -17.73 -2.62 -3.52
N ASN A 17 -18.82 -1.84 -3.54
CA ASN A 17 -20.11 -2.29 -4.08
C ASN A 17 -20.13 -2.28 -5.61
N GLU A 18 -19.33 -1.42 -6.25
CA GLU A 18 -19.22 -1.37 -7.71
C GLU A 18 -18.21 -2.40 -8.24
N PHE A 19 -17.22 -2.80 -7.43
CA PHE A 19 -16.13 -3.70 -7.81
C PHE A 19 -16.13 -4.99 -6.97
N LEU A 20 -17.24 -5.72 -6.98
CA LEU A 20 -17.47 -6.91 -6.15
C LEU A 20 -16.40 -8.01 -6.34
N GLU A 21 -16.00 -8.30 -7.57
CA GLU A 21 -14.97 -9.31 -7.85
C GLU A 21 -13.62 -8.96 -7.23
N TRP A 22 -13.27 -7.66 -7.24
CA TRP A 22 -12.02 -7.18 -6.68
C TRP A 22 -12.07 -7.14 -5.15
N ALA A 23 -13.23 -6.76 -4.60
CA ALA A 23 -13.48 -6.83 -3.17
C ALA A 23 -13.39 -8.27 -2.63
N ASP A 24 -13.87 -9.26 -3.38
CA ASP A 24 -13.76 -10.68 -3.01
C ASP A 24 -12.30 -11.17 -3.08
N GLN A 25 -11.58 -10.85 -4.16
CA GLN A 25 -10.15 -11.16 -4.30
C GLN A 25 -9.30 -10.60 -3.16
N GLU A 26 -9.56 -9.35 -2.78
CA GLU A 26 -8.88 -8.68 -1.68
C GLU A 26 -9.48 -9.03 -0.30
N SER A 27 -10.47 -9.95 -0.25
CA SER A 27 -11.14 -10.40 0.97
C SER A 27 -11.60 -9.22 1.84
N VAL A 28 -12.35 -8.29 1.26
CA VAL A 28 -12.88 -7.10 1.96
C VAL A 28 -14.06 -7.51 2.84
N TYR A 29 -13.85 -7.60 4.15
CA TYR A 29 -14.92 -7.92 5.11
C TYR A 29 -15.57 -6.67 5.72
N SER A 30 -14.82 -5.57 5.77
CA SER A 30 -15.27 -4.28 6.28
C SER A 30 -14.64 -3.12 5.50
N VAL A 31 -15.35 -1.99 5.44
CA VAL A 31 -14.86 -0.76 4.80
C VAL A 31 -14.61 0.33 5.86
N PRO A 32 -13.56 1.16 5.69
CA PRO A 32 -12.58 1.13 4.60
C PRO A 32 -11.55 0.00 4.77
N LYS A 33 -11.10 -0.58 3.65
CA LYS A 33 -9.90 -1.43 3.59
C LYS A 33 -8.87 -0.75 2.71
N THR A 34 -7.62 -0.72 3.15
CA THR A 34 -6.51 -0.23 2.34
C THR A 34 -5.63 -1.40 1.97
N VAL A 35 -5.23 -1.45 0.70
CA VAL A 35 -4.27 -2.43 0.18
C VAL A 35 -3.09 -1.66 -0.39
N LEU A 36 -1.91 -1.95 0.13
CA LEU A 36 -0.63 -1.42 -0.33
C LEU A 36 0.09 -2.53 -1.10
N THR A 37 0.45 -2.27 -2.35
CA THR A 37 1.16 -3.22 -3.20
C THR A 37 2.42 -2.59 -3.79
N THR A 38 3.39 -3.44 -4.13
CA THR A 38 4.55 -3.03 -4.92
C THR A 38 4.49 -3.62 -6.32
N LYS A 39 5.53 -3.39 -7.13
CA LYS A 39 5.68 -4.08 -8.43
C LYS A 39 5.87 -5.59 -8.27
N ASP A 40 6.34 -6.05 -7.12
CA ASP A 40 6.40 -7.45 -6.78
C ASP A 40 5.09 -7.84 -6.08
N PRO A 41 4.24 -8.67 -6.70
CA PRO A 41 2.94 -9.06 -6.15
C PRO A 41 3.06 -9.91 -4.88
N ALA A 42 4.23 -10.49 -4.58
CA ALA A 42 4.46 -11.19 -3.32
C ALA A 42 4.56 -10.23 -2.12
N ARG A 43 4.66 -8.92 -2.38
CA ARG A 43 4.81 -7.88 -1.37
C ARG A 43 3.57 -6.99 -1.34
N SER A 44 2.65 -7.35 -0.44
CA SER A 44 1.47 -6.55 -0.14
C SER A 44 1.26 -6.44 1.37
N VAL A 45 0.66 -5.34 1.78
CA VAL A 45 0.16 -5.12 3.13
C VAL A 45 -1.25 -4.61 3.01
N SER A 46 -2.18 -5.21 3.74
CA SER A 46 -3.55 -4.70 3.84
C SER A 46 -3.94 -4.48 5.28
N PHE A 47 -4.85 -3.53 5.49
CA PHE A 47 -5.42 -3.24 6.79
C PHE A 47 -6.87 -2.77 6.64
N GLU A 48 -7.68 -3.14 7.64
CA GLU A 48 -9.10 -2.79 7.71
C GLU A 48 -9.33 -1.69 8.76
N GLY A 49 -10.34 -0.86 8.50
CA GLY A 49 -10.67 0.30 9.30
C GLY A 49 -9.88 1.55 8.94
N ALA A 50 -10.30 2.67 9.52
CA ALA A 50 -9.58 3.92 9.39
C ALA A 50 -8.29 3.87 10.21
N VAL A 51 -7.16 4.21 9.58
CA VAL A 51 -5.85 4.29 10.23
C VAL A 51 -5.34 5.73 10.22
N SER A 52 -4.47 6.07 11.16
CA SER A 52 -3.74 7.35 11.16
C SER A 52 -2.78 7.45 9.98
N GLU A 53 -2.51 8.68 9.53
CA GLU A 53 -1.53 8.96 8.47
C GLU A 53 -0.13 8.43 8.83
N GLU A 54 0.30 8.60 10.09
CA GLU A 54 1.62 8.13 10.54
C GLU A 54 1.76 6.61 10.41
N TYR A 55 0.70 5.88 10.71
CA TYR A 55 0.66 4.43 10.54
C TYR A 55 0.79 4.05 9.06
N MET A 56 0.01 4.70 8.18
CA MET A 56 0.08 4.44 6.74
C MET A 56 1.48 4.73 6.17
N ILE A 57 2.08 5.87 6.53
CA ILE A 57 3.45 6.22 6.10
C ILE A 57 4.46 5.19 6.59
N ARG A 58 4.32 4.70 7.83
CA ARG A 58 5.21 3.66 8.38
C ARG A 58 5.09 2.35 7.59
N GLN A 59 3.88 1.92 7.23
CA GLN A 59 3.69 0.71 6.42
C GLN A 59 4.30 0.86 5.03
N ILE A 60 4.11 2.01 4.38
CA ILE A 60 4.73 2.31 3.07
C ILE A 60 6.25 2.24 3.18
N LYS A 61 6.85 2.83 4.22
CA LYS A 61 8.31 2.77 4.43
C LYS A 61 8.80 1.33 4.61
N LEU A 62 8.15 0.55 5.47
CA LEU A 62 8.54 -0.85 5.69
C LEU A 62 8.47 -1.67 4.39
N LEU A 63 7.41 -1.47 3.60
CA LEU A 63 7.23 -2.16 2.32
C LEU A 63 8.31 -1.80 1.29
N LEU A 64 8.83 -0.56 1.35
CA LEU A 64 9.89 -0.08 0.47
C LEU A 64 11.30 -0.37 1.00
N ASP A 65 11.54 -0.34 2.31
CA ASP A 65 12.88 -0.54 2.89
C ASP A 65 13.37 -1.99 2.70
N ASP A 66 12.46 -2.97 2.61
CA ASP A 66 12.78 -4.35 2.20
C ASP A 66 13.25 -4.46 0.73
N THR A 67 13.25 -3.36 -0.04
CA THR A 67 13.90 -3.28 -1.36
C THR A 67 15.37 -2.82 -1.28
N GLY A 68 15.85 -2.47 -0.09
CA GLY A 68 17.19 -1.94 0.17
C GLY A 68 18.06 -2.90 0.97
N GLN A 69 18.59 -3.95 0.33
CA GLN A 69 19.92 -4.43 0.69
C GLN A 69 20.90 -3.31 0.31
N VAL A 70 21.08 -2.34 1.21
CA VAL A 70 22.18 -1.40 1.12
C VAL A 70 23.42 -2.20 1.49
N ASP A 71 24.19 -2.57 0.47
CA ASP A 71 25.59 -2.94 0.61
C ASP A 71 26.31 -1.76 1.30
N LEU A 72 26.36 -1.82 2.63
CA LEU A 72 27.30 -1.03 3.41
C LEU A 72 28.63 -1.76 3.31
N GLY A 73 29.26 -1.61 2.14
CA GLY A 73 30.66 -1.93 1.96
C GLY A 73 31.47 -1.25 3.06
N SER A 74 32.12 -2.07 3.87
CA SER A 74 33.21 -1.72 4.78
C SER A 74 34.14 -2.92 4.87
#